data_AF-A0A9Y2INP1-F1
#
_entry.id   AF-A0A9Y2INP1-F1
#
_cell.length_a   1.000
_cell.length_b   1.000
_cell.length_c   1.000
_cell.angle_alpha   90.00
_cell.angle_beta   90.00
_cell.angle_gamma   90.00
#
_symmetry.space_group_name_H-M   'P 1'
#
loop_
_entity.id
_entity.type
_entity.pdbx_description
1 polymer ?
#
loop_
_entity_poly.entity_id
_entity_poly.type
_entity_poly.pdbx_seq_one_letter_code
_entity_poly.pdbx_strand_id
1 'polypeptide(L)'
;MGIHVVIQPLVGYGAAVVSPSPGVRQLVAGSDESAITIQVPARIGGLLDTARFARSLAEAANEFGDWCETQNRTRTYSSPLGDQWAEERD
;
A
#
# COMPACT_ATOMS: atom_id res chain seq x y z
N MET A 1 -9.69 -18.47 14.61
CA MET A 1 -8.31 -18.41 14.09
C MET A 1 -8.28 -17.36 13.00
N GLY A 2 -7.39 -16.38 13.08
CA GLY A 2 -7.25 -15.33 12.06
C GLY A 2 -6.06 -15.60 11.13
N ILE A 3 -6.16 -15.20 9.87
CA ILE A 3 -5.05 -15.23 8.92
C ILE A 3 -4.40 -13.85 8.95
N HIS A 4 -3.08 -13.80 9.14
CA HIS A 4 -2.30 -12.57 9.03
C HIS A 4 -1.45 -12.67 7.77
N VAL A 5 -1.62 -11.70 6.87
CA VAL A 5 -0.80 -11.58 5.66
C VAL A 5 0.09 -10.36 5.82
N VAL A 6 1.39 -10.54 5.63
CA VAL A 6 2.38 -9.45 5.65
C VAL A 6 2.85 -9.22 4.22
N ILE A 7 2.72 -8.00 3.71
CA ILE A 7 3.32 -7.57 2.45
C ILE A 7 4.42 -6.56 2.76
N GLN A 8 5.59 -6.76 2.17
CA GLN A 8 6.66 -5.76 2.10
C GLN A 8 6.80 -5.32 0.64
N PRO A 9 6.33 -4.12 0.26
CA PRO A 9 6.39 -3.67 -1.12
C PRO A 9 7.84 -3.55 -1.61
N LEU A 10 8.10 -4.06 -2.81
CA LEU A 10 9.34 -3.86 -3.55
C LEU A 10 9.08 -3.02 -4.80
N VAL A 11 10.14 -2.60 -5.48
CA VAL A 11 10.03 -1.93 -6.78
C VAL A 11 9.18 -2.78 -7.72
N GLY A 12 8.19 -2.15 -8.38
CA GLY A 12 7.27 -2.82 -9.31
C GLY A 12 5.98 -3.35 -8.67
N TYR A 13 5.83 -3.30 -7.34
CA TYR A 13 4.56 -3.61 -6.70
C TYR A 13 3.54 -2.51 -6.99
N GLY A 14 2.29 -2.90 -7.26
CA GLY A 14 1.20 -1.97 -7.52
C GLY A 14 -0.16 -2.54 -7.14
N ALA A 15 -1.21 -1.76 -7.38
CA ALA A 15 -2.59 -2.22 -7.22
C ALA A 15 -3.41 -1.91 -8.48
N ALA A 16 -4.21 -2.87 -8.92
CA ALA A 16 -5.02 -2.75 -10.13
C ALA A 16 -6.34 -3.52 -10.01
N VAL A 17 -7.38 -3.01 -10.67
CA VAL A 17 -8.62 -3.75 -10.89
C VAL A 17 -8.48 -4.58 -12.16
N VAL A 18 -8.64 -5.88 -12.05
CA VAL A 18 -8.54 -6.82 -13.18
C VAL A 18 -9.83 -7.60 -13.36
N SER A 19 -10.05 -8.08 -14.58
CA SER A 19 -11.19 -8.91 -14.95
C SER A 19 -10.70 -10.29 -15.41
N PRO A 20 -10.65 -11.29 -14.51
CA PRO A 20 -10.16 -12.62 -14.85
C PRO A 20 -11.11 -13.38 -15.79
N SER A 21 -12.40 -13.02 -15.77
CA SER A 21 -13.42 -13.56 -16.67
C SER A 21 -14.53 -12.52 -16.90
N PRO A 22 -15.34 -12.68 -17.96
CA PRO A 22 -16.45 -11.76 -18.23
C PRO A 22 -17.40 -11.64 -17.03
N GLY A 23 -17.67 -10.41 -16.60
CA GLY A 23 -18.56 -10.13 -15.46
C GLY A 23 -17.91 -10.27 -14.07
N VAL A 24 -16.67 -10.76 -13.97
CA VAL A 24 -15.93 -10.81 -12.71
C VAL A 24 -14.94 -9.65 -12.65
N ARG A 25 -14.88 -8.99 -11.49
CA ARG A 25 -13.87 -7.97 -11.17
C ARG A 25 -13.24 -8.30 -9.82
N GLN A 26 -11.94 -8.09 -9.75
CA GLN A 26 -11.17 -8.24 -8.52
C GLN A 26 -10.13 -7.13 -8.41
N LEU A 27 -9.84 -6.73 -7.18
CA LEU A 27 -8.73 -5.83 -6.88
C LEU A 27 -7.53 -6.70 -6.52
N VAL A 28 -6.41 -6.48 -7.21
CA VAL A 28 -5.14 -7.18 -6.99
C VAL A 28 -4.13 -6.15 -6.51
N ALA A 29 -3.41 -6.46 -5.43
CA ALA A 29 -2.31 -5.65 -4.92
C ALA A 29 -1.07 -6.52 -4.69
N GLY A 30 0.05 -6.17 -5.31
CA GLY A 30 1.30 -6.93 -5.26
C GLY A 30 2.09 -6.88 -6.56
N SER A 31 2.84 -7.95 -6.82
CA SER A 31 3.54 -8.24 -8.08
C SER A 31 2.89 -9.41 -8.81
N ASP A 32 3.40 -9.74 -9.99
CA ASP A 32 2.95 -10.91 -10.77
C ASP A 32 3.17 -12.24 -10.03
N GLU A 33 4.18 -12.32 -9.18
CA GLU A 33 4.56 -13.54 -8.44
C GLU A 33 3.95 -13.59 -7.03
N SER A 34 3.55 -12.46 -6.46
CA SER A 34 3.06 -12.37 -5.08
C SER A 34 2.04 -11.24 -4.95
N ALA A 35 0.76 -11.61 -4.87
CA ALA A 35 -0.32 -10.66 -4.74
C ALA A 35 -1.41 -11.10 -3.76
N ILE A 36 -2.03 -10.09 -3.13
CA ILE A 36 -3.32 -10.24 -2.45
C ILE A 36 -4.42 -9.90 -3.45
N THR A 37 -5.47 -10.73 -3.46
CA THR A 37 -6.66 -10.51 -4.29
C THR A 37 -7.89 -10.33 -3.41
N ILE A 38 -8.67 -9.29 -3.69
CA ILE A 38 -9.97 -9.04 -3.07
C ILE A 38 -11.03 -9.38 -4.11
N GLN A 39 -11.82 -10.40 -3.81
CA GLN A 39 -12.86 -10.92 -4.68
C GLN A 39 -14.25 -10.56 -4.16
N VAL A 40 -15.20 -10.42 -5.09
CA VAL A 40 -16.62 -10.29 -4.73
C VAL A 40 -17.14 -11.69 -4.39
N PRO A 41 -17.63 -11.92 -3.16
CA PRO A 41 -18.20 -13.21 -2.78
C PRO A 41 -19.52 -13.45 -3.52
N ALA A 42 -19.74 -14.69 -3.98
CA ALA A 42 -20.92 -15.10 -4.74
C ALA A 42 -22.16 -15.29 -3.85
N ARG A 43 -22.62 -14.22 -3.21
CA ARG A 43 -23.82 -14.20 -2.37
C ARG A 43 -24.56 -12.86 -2.46
N ILE A 44 -25.82 -12.84 -2.02
CA ILE A 44 -26.62 -11.61 -1.87
C ILE A 44 -25.87 -10.63 -0.94
N GLY A 45 -25.78 -9.36 -1.36
CA GLY A 45 -25.06 -8.32 -0.62
C GLY A 45 -23.55 -8.28 -0.84
N GLY A 46 -22.96 -9.30 -1.47
CA GLY A 46 -21.51 -9.40 -1.68
C GLY A 46 -20.90 -8.17 -2.37
N LEU A 47 -21.55 -7.65 -3.41
CA LEU A 47 -21.11 -6.44 -4.11
C LEU A 47 -21.09 -5.20 -3.20
N LEU A 48 -22.11 -5.02 -2.36
CA LEU A 48 -22.21 -3.88 -1.45
C LEU A 48 -21.14 -3.97 -0.36
N ASP A 49 -20.97 -5.15 0.24
CA ASP A 49 -19.94 -5.42 1.25
C ASP A 49 -18.55 -5.17 0.68
N THR A 50 -18.24 -5.72 -0.51
CA THR A 50 -16.95 -5.50 -1.18
C THR A 50 -16.74 -4.03 -1.53
N ALA A 51 -17.76 -3.30 -1.97
CA ALA A 51 -17.64 -1.88 -2.26
C ALA A 51 -17.33 -1.05 -1.00
N ARG A 52 -17.96 -1.36 0.13
CA ARG A 52 -17.66 -0.71 1.42
C ARG A 52 -16.24 -1.01 1.88
N PHE A 53 -15.85 -2.28 1.82
CA PHE A 53 -14.50 -2.70 2.18
C PHE A 53 -13.43 -2.03 1.30
N ALA A 54 -13.61 -2.03 -0.03
CA ALA A 54 -12.64 -1.44 -0.95
C ALA A 54 -12.46 0.07 -0.74
N ARG A 55 -13.55 0.81 -0.44
CA ARG A 55 -13.45 2.24 -0.12
C ARG A 55 -12.70 2.50 1.18
N SER A 56 -13.06 1.78 2.25
CA SER A 56 -12.37 1.91 3.54
C SER A 56 -10.89 1.53 3.44
N LEU A 57 -10.55 0.50 2.66
CA LEU A 57 -9.18 0.12 2.39
C LEU A 57 -8.42 1.22 1.63
N ALA A 58 -9.03 1.83 0.61
CA ALA A 58 -8.40 2.89 -0.17
C ALA A 58 -8.14 4.15 0.69
N GLU A 59 -9.09 4.53 1.54
CA GLU A 59 -8.93 5.64 2.48
C GLU A 59 -7.75 5.39 3.44
N ALA A 60 -7.71 4.22 4.09
CA ALA A 60 -6.62 3.86 5.00
C ALA A 60 -5.27 3.73 4.29
N ALA A 61 -5.25 3.19 3.07
CA ALA A 61 -4.03 3.06 2.27
C ALA A 61 -3.46 4.42 1.86
N ASN A 62 -4.32 5.38 1.48
CA ASN A 62 -3.89 6.74 1.17
C ASN A 62 -3.29 7.43 2.40
N GLU A 63 -3.97 7.39 3.54
CA GLU A 63 -3.47 7.96 4.79
C GLU A 63 -2.10 7.37 5.18
N PHE A 64 -1.94 6.05 5.07
CA PHE A 64 -0.68 5.39 5.36
C PHE A 64 0.43 5.74 4.34
N GLY A 65 0.07 5.92 3.07
CA GLY A 65 0.98 6.39 2.02
C GLY A 65 1.52 7.80 2.30
N ASP A 66 0.63 8.74 2.64
CA ASP A 66 1.01 10.12 3.00
C ASP A 66 1.96 10.16 4.19
N TRP A 67 1.71 9.31 5.19
CA TRP A 67 2.62 9.15 6.32
C TRP A 67 3.99 8.59 5.88
N CYS A 68 4.03 7.56 5.04
CA CYS A 68 5.28 6.99 4.50
C CYS A 68 6.11 8.06 3.78
N GLU A 69 5.49 8.88 2.94
CA GLU A 69 6.19 9.97 2.25
C GLU A 69 6.74 11.01 3.23
N THR A 70 5.95 11.38 4.23
CA THR A 70 6.36 12.33 5.28
C THR A 70 7.56 11.80 6.05
N GLN A 71 7.55 10.51 6.45
CA GLN A 71 8.68 9.88 7.12
C GLN A 71 9.92 9.81 6.23
N ASN A 72 9.74 9.49 4.95
CA ASN A 72 10.85 9.44 4.00
C ASN A 72 11.52 10.82 3.88
N ARG A 73 10.72 11.90 3.71
CA ARG A 73 11.24 13.28 3.67
C ARG A 73 12.02 13.62 4.94
N THR A 74 11.43 13.39 6.12
CA THR A 74 12.09 13.70 7.41
C THR A 74 13.41 12.96 7.58
N ARG A 75 13.50 11.69 7.16
CA ARG A 75 14.75 10.90 7.20
C ARG A 75 15.80 11.41 6.21
N THR A 76 15.38 11.86 5.02
CA THR A 76 16.30 12.47 4.06
C THR A 76 16.83 13.82 4.56
N TYR A 77 15.99 14.65 5.20
CA TYR A 77 16.40 15.94 5.76
C TYR A 77 17.26 15.84 7.03
N SER A 78 17.22 14.71 7.74
CA SER A 78 18.07 14.45 8.92
C SER A 78 19.39 13.75 8.60
N SER A 79 19.72 13.57 7.31
CA SER A 79 21.07 13.18 6.87
C SER A 79 22.06 14.34 7.10
N PRO A 80 23.26 14.09 7.66
CA PRO A 80 23.99 15.08 8.45
C PRO A 80 24.63 16.16 7.57
N LEU A 81 23.97 17.31 7.49
CA LEU A 81 24.65 18.60 7.32
C LEU A 81 25.16 19.12 8.68
N GLY A 82 25.53 18.21 9.59
CA GLY A 82 25.93 18.50 10.97
C GLY A 82 27.43 18.41 11.22
N ASP A 83 28.20 17.77 10.34
CA ASP A 83 29.64 17.54 10.56
C ASP A 83 30.56 18.52 9.81
N GLN A 84 30.02 19.50 9.06
CA GLN A 84 30.84 20.36 8.19
C GLN A 84 31.32 21.68 8.85
N TRP A 85 31.03 21.93 10.12
CA TRP A 85 31.38 23.20 10.80
C TRP A 85 32.23 23.04 12.06
N ALA A 86 32.81 21.87 12.32
CA ALA A 86 33.62 21.62 13.52
C ALA A 86 35.15 21.63 13.28
N GLU A 87 35.63 21.84 12.05
CA GLU A 87 37.07 21.91 11.72
C GLU A 87 37.47 23.29 11.17
N GLU A 88 37.14 24.38 11.87
CA GLU A 88 37.85 25.66 11.63
C GLU A 88 37.71 26.59 12.85
N ARG A 89 38.42 26.27 13.93
CA ARG A 89 38.92 27.28 14.87
C ARG A 89 40.28 26.85 15.42
N ASP A 90 41.29 27.55 14.92
CA ASP A 90 42.65 27.69 15.46
C ASP A 90 42.67 27.98 16.97
#